data_AF-A0A7V9RYH7-F1
#
_entry.id   AF-A0A7V9RYH7-F1
#
_cell.length_a   1.000
_cell.length_b   1.000
_cell.length_c   1.000
_cell.angle_alpha   90.00
_cell.angle_beta   90.00
_cell.angle_gamma   90.00
#
_symmetry.space_group_name_H-M   'P 1'
#
loop_
_entity.id
_entity.type
_entity.pdbx_description
1 polymer ?
#
loop_
_entity_poly.entity_id
_entity_poly.type
_entity_poly.pdbx_seq_one_letter_code
_entity_poly.pdbx_strand_id
1 'polypeptide(L)' 'MPLSLRRGTVSAVLEELDGLTRIEVDGTPCVAYPRLTGEVAEGDEVLVNVQARELGLG' A
#
# COMPACT_ATOMS: atom_id res chain seq x y z
N MET A 1 -13.99 11.80 -10.13
CA MET A 1 -13.56 10.48 -10.65
C MET A 1 -13.77 9.45 -9.55
N PRO A 2 -14.32 8.27 -9.84
CA PRO A 2 -14.37 7.19 -8.87
C PRO A 2 -12.95 6.74 -8.52
N LEU A 3 -12.75 6.27 -7.28
CA LEU A 3 -11.48 5.75 -6.80
C LEU A 3 -11.31 4.32 -7.33
N SER A 4 -10.20 4.02 -8.02
CA SER A 4 -9.86 2.66 -8.44
C SER A 4 -9.14 1.94 -7.28
N LEU A 5 -9.78 0.92 -6.73
CA LEU A 5 -9.25 0.13 -5.61
C LEU A 5 -9.11 -1.34 -5.99
N ARG A 6 -8.11 -2.00 -5.42
CA ARG A 6 -7.99 -3.47 -5.42
C ARG A 6 -7.77 -3.98 -4.00
N ARG A 7 -8.18 -5.22 -3.75
CA ARG A 7 -7.79 -5.96 -2.54
C ARG A 7 -6.44 -6.65 -2.78
N GLY A 8 -5.69 -6.89 -1.71
CA GLY A 8 -4.47 -7.68 -1.74
C GLY A 8 -3.99 -8.04 -0.35
N THR A 9 -2.91 -8.81 -0.27
CA THR A 9 -2.27 -9.19 1.00
C THR A 9 -0.88 -8.57 1.08
N VAL A 10 -0.53 -8.00 2.23
CA VAL A 10 0.83 -7.49 2.48
C VAL A 10 1.80 -8.68 2.43
N SER A 11 2.68 -8.69 1.43
CA SER A 11 3.65 -9.77 1.21
C SER A 11 5.02 -9.47 1.83
N ALA A 12 5.35 -8.19 2.05
CA ALA A 12 6.58 -7.78 2.72
C ALA A 12 6.45 -6.38 3.31
N VAL A 13 7.09 -6.13 4.45
CA VAL A 13 7.37 -4.77 4.96
C VAL A 13 8.83 -4.45 4.67
N LEU A 14 9.10 -3.42 3.86
CA LEU A 14 10.43 -3.14 3.33
C LEU A 14 11.18 -2.09 4.14
N GLU A 15 10.51 -0.97 4.45
CA GLU A 15 11.13 0.17 5.15
C GLU A 15 10.06 0.96 5.89
N GLU A 16 10.28 1.17 7.19
CA GLU A 16 9.45 2.04 8.03
C GLU A 16 10.13 3.41 8.16
N LEU A 17 9.40 4.45 7.78
CA LEU A 17 9.84 5.84 7.87
C LEU A 17 8.85 6.63 8.75
N ASP A 18 9.25 7.81 9.21
CA ASP A 18 8.33 8.64 9.98
C ASP A 18 7.16 9.11 9.10
N GLY A 19 5.99 8.49 9.31
CA GLY A 19 4.72 8.82 8.65
C GLY A 19 4.36 7.99 7.40
N LEU A 20 5.25 7.14 6.89
CA LEU A 20 4.95 6.22 5.79
C LEU A 20 5.73 4.91 5.90
N THR A 21 5.18 3.86 5.31
CA THR A 21 5.82 2.54 5.25
C THR A 21 5.84 2.05 3.81
N ARG A 22 7.02 1.63 3.34
CA ARG A 22 7.17 0.94 2.06
C ARG A 22 6.89 -0.54 2.26
N ILE A 23 5.96 -1.07 1.49
CA ILE A 23 5.52 -2.46 1.59
C ILE A 23 5.42 -3.07 0.20
N GLU A 24 5.25 -4.39 0.15
CA GLU A 24 4.74 -5.09 -1.01
C GLU A 24 3.34 -5.63 -0.71
N VAL A 25 2.45 -5.55 -1.70
CA VAL A 25 1.12 -6.17 -1.66
C VAL A 25 0.99 -7.09 -2.86
N ASP A 26 0.89 -8.39 -2.62
CA ASP A 26 0.94 -9.45 -3.64
C ASP A 26 2.20 -9.33 -4.53
N GLY A 27 3.35 -9.03 -3.92
CA GLY A 27 4.64 -8.84 -4.63
C GLY A 27 4.72 -7.53 -5.44
N THR A 28 3.75 -6.64 -5.30
CA THR A 28 3.76 -5.32 -5.95
C THR A 28 4.16 -4.23 -4.96
N PRO A 29 5.17 -3.39 -5.27
CA PRO A 29 5.54 -2.26 -4.42
C PRO A 29 4.37 -1.30 -4.18
N CYS A 30 4.16 -0.94 -2.92
CA CYS A 30 3.11 -0.03 -2.44
C CYS A 30 3.64 0.88 -1.33
N VAL A 31 2.92 1.98 -1.07
CA VAL A 31 3.19 2.89 0.05
C VAL A 31 1.95 2.91 0.96
N ALA A 32 2.15 2.58 2.23
CA ALA A 32 1.15 2.79 3.27
C ALA A 32 1.43 4.10 4.02
N TYR A 33 0.36 4.72 4.52
CA TYR A 33 0.44 5.87 5.42
C TYR A 33 -0.20 5.48 6.75
N PRO A 34 0.53 4.82 7.67
CA PRO A 34 -0.06 4.17 8.84
C PRO A 34 -0.87 5.11 9.74
N ARG A 35 -0.50 6.39 9.81
CA ARG A 35 -1.26 7.42 10.53
C ARG A 35 -2.67 7.65 9.97
N LEU A 36 -2.93 7.28 8.71
CA LEU A 36 -4.22 7.40 8.02
C LEU A 36 -4.92 6.05 7.87
N THR A 37 -4.17 4.98 7.61
CA THR A 37 -4.71 3.65 7.25
C THR A 37 -4.65 2.64 8.38
N GLY A 38 -3.98 2.95 9.49
CA GLY A 38 -3.56 1.97 10.49
C GLY A 38 -2.22 1.32 10.14
N GLU A 39 -1.59 0.74 11.16
CA GLU A 39 -0.37 -0.07 11.01
C GLU A 39 -0.63 -1.27 10.10
N VAL A 40 0.44 -1.75 9.45
CA VAL A 40 0.41 -2.89 8.53
C VAL A 40 1.51 -3.87 8.86
N ALA A 41 1.20 -5.16 8.77
CA ALA A 41 2.12 -6.26 8.95
C ALA A 41 2.00 -7.26 7.78
N GLU A 42 3.01 -8.10 7.60
CA GLU A 42 2.95 -9.20 6.63
C GLU A 42 1.77 -10.13 6.92
N GLY A 43 1.03 -10.48 5.88
CA GLY A 43 -0.19 -11.29 5.97
C GLY A 43 -1.48 -10.48 6.13
N ASP A 44 -1.40 -9.16 6.37
CA ASP A 44 -2.61 -8.32 6.47
C ASP A 44 -3.33 -8.20 5.13
N GLU A 45 -4.66 -8.28 5.17
CA GLU A 45 -5.51 -7.94 4.03
C GLU A 45 -5.72 -6.42 3.94
N VAL A 46 -5.46 -5.84 2.77
CA VAL A 46 -5.52 -4.40 2.55
C VAL A 46 -6.31 -4.02 1.30
N LEU A 47 -6.78 -2.77 1.26
CA LEU A 47 -7.30 -2.12 0.06
C LEU A 47 -6.25 -1.13 -0.47
N VAL A 48 -5.85 -1.30 -1.72
CA VAL A 48 -4.82 -0.50 -2.38
C VAL A 48 -5.45 0.40 -3.43
N ASN A 49 -5.16 1.69 -3.36
CA ASN A 49 -5.47 2.63 -4.43
C ASN A 49 -4.46 2.45 -5.58
N VAL A 50 -4.95 2.11 -6.77
CA VAL A 50 -4.12 1.86 -7.96
C VAL A 50 -3.98 3.08 -8.86
N GLN A 51 -4.72 4.15 -8.60
CA GLN A 51 -4.83 5.30 -9.49
C GLN A 51 -3.50 6.03 -9.69
N ALA A 52 -2.69 6.17 -8.63
CA ALA A 52 -1.37 6.79 -8.74
C ALA A 52 -0.48 6.03 -9.75
N ARG A 53 -0.50 4.70 -9.70
CA ARG A 53 0.25 3.84 -10.63
C ARG A 53 -0.29 3.93 -12.05
N GLU A 54 -1.62 3.88 -12.24
CA GLU A 54 -2.25 4.01 -13.56
C GLU A 54 -1.95 5.36 -14.22
N LEU A 55 -1.75 6.40 -13.42
CA LEU A 55 -1.35 7.74 -13.88
C LEU A 55 0.17 7.91 -14.03
N GLY A 56 0.98 6.89 -13.72
CA GLY A 56 2.44 6.94 -13.81
C GLY A 56 3.10 7.85 -12.77
N LEU A 57 2.46 8.05 -11.61
CA LEU A 57 2.93 8.95 -10.55
C LEU A 57 3.85 8.27 -9.51
N GLY A 58 4.26 7.03 -9.77
CA GLY A 58 5.03 6.19 -8.87
C GLY A 58 4.26 4.97 -8.44
#